data_AF-A0AA50S2C0-F1
#
_entry.id   AF-A0AA50S2C0-F1
#
_cell.length_a   1.000
_cell.length_b   1.000
_cell.length_c   1.000
_cell.angle_alpha   90.00
_cell.angle_beta   90.00
_cell.angle_gamma   90.00
#
_symmetry.space_group_name_H-M   'P 1'
#
loop_
_entity.id
_entity.type
_entity.pdbx_description
1 polymer ?
#
loop_
_entity_poly.entity_id
_entity_poly.type
_entity_poly.pdbx_seq_one_letter_code
_entity_poly.pdbx_strand_id
1 'polypeptide(L)'
;EEEVILQNAASECPEAEHVVQKAAILLRMRDGMGSLARILKTIDNYKGCVEHLETRPSQAAGIQFDALVKVDMSRVNLLQLIRSLRQSTSFAGVNLLSENNVSNKTPWFPRHAIDLDNCNHLMTNHPGFADKLYRERRKHIAEIAFAYKYGDPIPFISYTESENATWQRVFDTVLDLMPKHACKEYKAAFNKLQEADIFVPHRIPQLEDVSNFLRKHTGFTLRPAAGLLTARDFLASLAF
;
A
#
# COMPACT_ATOMS: atom_id res chain seq x y z
N GLU A 1 25.94 3.35 -11.52
CA GLU A 1 24.81 3.25 -12.47
C GLU A 1 23.72 4.28 -12.18
N GLU A 2 23.16 4.37 -10.96
CA GLU A 2 22.15 5.39 -10.59
C GLU A 2 22.60 6.83 -10.89
N GLU A 3 23.87 7.17 -10.63
CA GLU A 3 24.42 8.51 -10.94
C GLU A 3 24.47 8.81 -12.43
N VAL A 4 24.67 7.79 -13.27
CA VAL A 4 24.75 7.93 -14.74
C VAL A 4 23.34 8.12 -15.30
N ILE A 5 22.36 7.41 -14.77
CA ILE A 5 20.94 7.57 -15.11
C ILE A 5 20.44 8.96 -14.71
N LEU A 6 20.86 9.43 -13.53
CA LEU A 6 20.48 10.74 -13.04
C LEU A 6 21.19 11.89 -13.79
N GLN A 7 22.40 11.67 -14.31
CA GLN A 7 23.07 12.60 -15.21
C GLN A 7 22.44 12.62 -16.61
N ASN A 8 22.05 11.47 -17.16
CA ASN A 8 21.49 11.36 -18.50
C ASN A 8 20.10 12.02 -18.63
N ALA A 9 19.22 11.89 -17.63
CA ALA A 9 17.93 12.59 -17.66
C ALA A 9 18.03 14.09 -17.27
N ALA A 10 19.18 14.55 -16.75
CA ALA A 10 19.45 15.97 -16.56
C ALA A 10 19.89 16.65 -17.88
N SER A 11 20.40 15.86 -18.84
CA SER A 11 20.81 16.35 -20.16
C SER A 11 19.64 16.75 -21.06
N GLU A 12 18.40 16.35 -20.72
CA GLU A 12 17.21 16.53 -21.56
C GLU A 12 16.45 17.85 -21.30
N CYS A 13 16.66 18.52 -20.15
CA CYS A 13 16.11 19.86 -19.88
C CYS A 13 16.79 20.54 -18.66
N PRO A 14 17.46 21.69 -18.83
CA PRO A 14 18.11 22.43 -17.72
C PRO A 14 17.12 22.88 -16.63
N GLU A 15 15.85 23.11 -17.00
CA GLU A 15 14.80 23.53 -16.08
C GLU A 15 14.34 22.41 -15.13
N ALA A 16 14.57 21.13 -15.50
CA ALA A 16 14.19 19.97 -14.69
C ALA A 16 15.14 19.72 -13.50
N GLU A 17 16.35 20.30 -13.51
CA GLU A 17 17.36 20.11 -12.48
C GLU A 17 17.00 20.76 -11.12
N HIS A 18 16.25 21.86 -11.19
CA HIS A 18 15.85 22.66 -10.02
C HIS A 18 14.46 22.32 -9.49
N VAL A 19 13.70 21.47 -10.19
CA VAL A 19 12.39 21.01 -9.72
C VAL A 19 12.58 20.21 -8.42
N VAL A 20 11.87 20.63 -7.38
CA VAL A 20 11.82 19.90 -6.11
C VAL A 20 11.04 18.63 -6.32
N GLN A 21 11.64 17.50 -5.94
CA GLN A 21 11.02 16.18 -6.04
C GLN A 21 11.05 15.50 -4.67
N LYS A 22 10.07 14.60 -4.47
CA LYS A 22 10.05 13.68 -3.34
C LYS A 22 11.01 12.52 -3.59
N ALA A 23 11.81 12.19 -2.59
CA ALA A 23 12.75 11.09 -2.64
C ALA A 23 12.75 10.33 -1.32
N ALA A 24 12.85 9.01 -1.37
CA ALA A 24 13.02 8.17 -0.19
C ALA A 24 14.42 7.57 -0.17
N ILE A 25 15.17 7.77 0.90
CA ILE A 25 16.55 7.28 1.06
C ILE A 25 16.56 6.23 2.17
N LEU A 26 17.06 5.04 1.85
CA LEU A 26 17.31 3.98 2.84
C LEU A 26 18.79 3.96 3.20
N LEU A 27 19.08 4.25 4.47
CA LEU A 27 20.43 4.29 5.04
C LEU A 27 20.64 3.08 5.95
N ARG A 28 21.66 2.27 5.65
CA ARG A 28 22.10 1.17 6.51
C ARG A 28 23.23 1.66 7.41
N MET A 29 22.96 1.81 8.69
CA MET A 29 23.83 2.51 9.64
C MET A 29 24.63 1.49 10.46
N ARG A 30 25.96 1.54 10.34
CA ARG A 30 26.87 0.74 11.19
C ARG A 30 26.96 1.33 12.59
N ASP A 31 26.92 2.65 12.65
CA ASP A 31 26.94 3.41 13.89
C ASP A 31 25.56 3.45 14.54
N GLY A 32 25.53 3.67 15.85
CA GLY A 32 24.28 3.89 16.58
C GLY A 32 23.58 5.21 16.22
N MET A 33 22.45 5.46 16.88
CA MET A 33 21.55 6.60 16.63
C MET A 33 22.21 7.99 16.66
N GLY A 34 23.39 8.15 17.28
CA GLY A 34 24.11 9.43 17.31
C GLY A 34 24.48 10.00 15.92
N SER A 35 24.50 9.14 14.89
CA SER A 35 24.74 9.56 13.50
C SER A 35 23.50 10.18 12.82
N LEU A 36 22.30 10.03 13.37
CA LEU A 36 21.06 10.62 12.83
C LEU A 36 21.09 12.15 12.80
N ALA A 37 21.58 12.79 13.87
CA ALA A 37 21.72 14.25 13.92
C ALA A 37 22.63 14.77 12.80
N ARG A 38 23.68 14.00 12.46
CA ARG A 38 24.58 14.31 11.35
C ARG A 38 23.87 14.16 10.01
N ILE A 39 23.08 13.11 9.82
CA ILE A 39 22.29 12.88 8.58
C ILE A 39 21.34 14.05 8.35
N LEU A 40 20.55 14.42 9.36
CA LEU A 40 19.60 15.51 9.28
C LEU A 40 20.29 16.83 8.94
N LYS A 41 21.42 17.12 9.61
CA LYS A 41 22.23 18.30 9.31
C LYS A 41 22.81 18.28 7.90
N THR A 42 23.24 17.12 7.40
CA THR A 42 23.72 16.98 6.02
C THR A 42 22.61 17.25 5.02
N ILE A 43 21.39 16.75 5.25
CA ILE A 43 20.22 17.00 4.39
C ILE A 43 19.92 18.51 4.34
N ASP A 44 19.91 19.19 5.49
CA ASP A 44 19.68 20.63 5.59
C ASP A 44 20.77 21.45 4.85
N ASN A 45 22.05 21.04 4.99
CA ASN A 45 23.16 21.65 4.25
C ASN A 45 22.97 21.57 2.72
N TYR A 46 22.40 20.48 2.22
CA TYR A 46 22.03 20.30 0.81
C TYR A 46 20.62 20.83 0.48
N LYS A 47 20.04 21.69 1.32
CA LYS A 47 18.74 22.34 1.08
C LYS A 47 17.58 21.35 0.88
N GLY A 48 17.60 20.22 1.58
CA GLY A 48 16.48 19.29 1.61
C GLY A 48 15.57 19.50 2.82
N CYS A 49 14.27 19.29 2.62
CA CYS A 49 13.28 19.21 3.70
C CYS A 49 13.03 17.74 4.04
N VAL A 50 12.97 17.38 5.32
CA VAL A 50 12.66 16.02 5.75
C VAL A 50 11.18 15.92 6.07
N GLU A 51 10.45 15.12 5.29
CA GLU A 51 9.01 14.90 5.44
C GLU A 51 8.71 13.72 6.37
N HIS A 52 9.57 12.70 6.36
CA HIS A 52 9.43 11.50 7.19
C HIS A 52 10.79 10.96 7.57
N LEU A 53 10.96 10.59 8.83
CA LEU A 53 12.13 9.87 9.31
C LEU A 53 11.67 8.74 10.21
N GLU A 54 12.05 7.51 9.86
CA GLU A 54 11.88 6.36 10.72
C GLU A 54 13.17 5.56 10.81
N THR A 55 13.36 4.93 11.97
CA THR A 55 14.49 4.03 12.21
C THR A 55 14.00 2.71 12.78
N ARG A 56 14.69 1.63 12.44
CA ARG A 56 14.45 0.29 12.96
C ARG A 56 15.78 -0.41 13.24
N PRO A 57 15.87 -1.27 14.26
CA PRO A 57 17.00 -2.18 14.40
C PRO A 57 17.17 -3.00 13.12
N SER A 58 18.38 -3.05 12.59
CA SER A 58 18.63 -3.83 11.36
C SER A 58 18.69 -5.32 11.67
N GLN A 59 18.22 -6.14 10.71
CA GLN A 59 18.37 -7.60 10.75
C GLN A 59 19.68 -8.06 10.10
N ALA A 60 20.43 -7.15 9.48
CA ALA A 60 21.66 -7.47 8.76
C ALA A 60 22.89 -7.47 9.70
N ALA A 61 23.75 -8.48 9.56
CA ALA A 61 24.95 -8.61 10.38
C ALA A 61 25.88 -7.39 10.24
N GLY A 62 26.29 -6.81 11.38
CA GLY A 62 27.19 -5.66 11.43
C GLY A 62 26.54 -4.30 11.12
N ILE A 63 25.20 -4.24 11.03
CA ILE A 63 24.43 -3.01 10.89
C ILE A 63 23.56 -2.89 12.14
N GLN A 64 23.59 -1.73 12.79
CA GLN A 64 22.80 -1.50 14.00
C GLN A 64 21.38 -1.06 13.65
N PHE A 65 21.23 -0.13 12.70
CA PHE A 65 19.95 0.46 12.34
C PHE A 65 19.78 0.60 10.83
N ASP A 66 18.54 0.46 10.38
CA ASP A 66 18.09 0.92 9.07
C ASP A 66 17.27 2.19 9.28
N ALA A 67 17.59 3.26 8.55
CA ALA A 67 16.84 4.52 8.56
C ALA A 67 16.21 4.77 7.20
N LEU A 68 14.90 4.96 7.17
CA LEU A 68 14.17 5.44 6.00
C LEU A 68 13.91 6.94 6.18
N VAL A 69 14.42 7.73 5.23
CA VAL A 69 14.28 9.19 5.23
C VAL A 69 13.57 9.61 3.96
N LYS A 70 12.36 10.18 4.06
CA LYS A 70 11.68 10.82 2.93
C LYS A 70 12.00 12.31 2.95
N VAL A 71 12.47 12.82 1.81
CA VAL A 71 12.95 14.19 1.66
C VAL A 71 12.41 14.85 0.41
N ASP A 72 12.14 16.14 0.51
CA ASP A 72 11.79 17.01 -0.60
C ASP A 72 13.01 17.88 -0.93
N MET A 73 13.61 17.68 -2.10
CA MET A 73 14.80 18.43 -2.53
C MET A 73 14.98 18.42 -4.05
N SER A 74 15.82 19.33 -4.58
CA SER A 74 16.15 19.33 -6.01
C SER A 74 16.98 18.09 -6.38
N ARG A 75 16.89 17.68 -7.65
CA ARG A 75 17.64 16.52 -8.16
C ARG A 75 19.15 16.67 -8.03
N VAL A 76 19.67 17.87 -8.30
CA VAL A 76 21.10 18.18 -8.17
C VAL A 76 21.56 18.02 -6.72
N ASN A 77 20.79 18.54 -5.77
CA ASN A 77 21.13 18.46 -4.36
C ASN A 77 21.02 17.03 -3.82
N LEU A 78 20.01 16.26 -4.28
CA LEU A 78 19.84 14.85 -3.91
C LEU A 78 21.06 14.02 -4.33
N LEU A 79 21.57 14.24 -5.54
CA LEU A 79 22.77 13.57 -6.03
C LEU A 79 24.01 13.91 -5.18
N GLN A 80 24.19 15.19 -4.85
CA GLN A 80 25.31 15.63 -4.02
C GLN A 80 25.21 15.06 -2.59
N LEU A 81 24.00 15.04 -2.02
CA LEU A 81 23.72 14.41 -0.73
C LEU A 81 24.09 12.92 -0.75
N ILE A 82 23.61 12.16 -1.74
CA ILE A 82 23.91 10.71 -1.85
C ILE A 82 25.41 10.46 -1.95
N ARG A 83 26.13 11.26 -2.76
CA ARG A 83 27.60 11.17 -2.87
C ARG A 83 28.27 11.42 -1.52
N SER A 84 27.87 12.48 -0.82
CA SER A 84 28.39 12.82 0.50
C SER A 84 28.14 11.71 1.52
N LEU A 85 26.93 11.15 1.54
CA LEU A 85 26.58 10.05 2.45
C LEU A 85 27.37 8.78 2.12
N ARG A 86 27.56 8.43 0.84
CA ARG A 86 28.36 7.27 0.42
C ARG A 86 29.84 7.37 0.77
N GLN A 87 30.38 8.58 0.92
CA GLN A 87 31.76 8.80 1.35
C GLN A 87 31.94 8.56 2.86
N SER A 88 30.86 8.53 3.65
CA SER A 88 30.96 8.29 5.08
C SER A 88 31.07 6.80 5.40
N THR A 89 32.04 6.43 6.23
CA THR A 89 32.22 5.05 6.74
C THR A 89 31.12 4.62 7.72
N SER A 90 30.32 5.57 8.21
CA SER A 90 29.19 5.35 9.13
C SER A 90 28.08 4.49 8.51
N PHE A 91 28.01 4.45 7.17
CA PHE A 91 26.95 3.74 6.43
C PHE A 91 27.52 2.52 5.71
N ALA A 92 26.84 1.39 5.88
CA ALA A 92 27.08 0.19 5.08
C ALA A 92 26.46 0.29 3.68
N GLY A 93 25.46 1.16 3.50
CA GLY A 93 24.81 1.37 2.22
C GLY A 93 23.85 2.55 2.23
N VAL A 94 23.75 3.22 1.08
CA VAL A 94 22.85 4.35 0.82
C VAL A 94 22.11 4.05 -0.47
N ASN A 95 20.82 3.72 -0.35
CA ASN A 95 19.97 3.37 -1.48
C ASN A 95 18.91 4.45 -1.69
N LEU A 96 18.79 4.94 -2.92
CA LEU A 96 17.70 5.82 -3.31
C LEU A 96 16.52 4.98 -3.78
N LEU A 97 15.37 5.17 -3.15
CA LEU A 97 14.10 4.60 -3.57
C LEU A 97 13.40 5.69 -4.38
N SER A 98 13.42 5.58 -5.70
CA SER A 98 12.73 6.57 -6.53
C SER A 98 11.22 6.33 -6.47
N GLU A 99 10.46 7.35 -6.10
CA GLU A 99 9.00 7.36 -6.29
C GLU A 99 8.65 7.60 -7.77
N ASN A 100 9.55 8.24 -8.53
CA ASN A 100 9.40 8.52 -9.94
C ASN A 100 10.20 7.52 -10.80
N ASN A 101 9.51 6.90 -11.75
CA ASN A 101 9.97 5.95 -12.76
C ASN A 101 11.14 6.45 -13.62
N VAL A 102 12.35 6.56 -13.07
CA VAL A 102 13.57 6.78 -13.86
C VAL A 102 14.55 5.65 -13.56
N SER A 103 14.44 4.61 -14.39
CA SER A 103 15.21 3.36 -14.42
C SER A 103 14.86 2.30 -13.35
N ASN A 104 13.85 1.50 -13.67
CA ASN A 104 13.49 0.28 -12.95
C ASN A 104 14.60 -0.77 -13.04
N LYS A 105 15.31 -1.04 -11.94
CA LYS A 105 15.71 -2.41 -11.60
C LYS A 105 14.93 -2.99 -10.40
N THR A 106 14.22 -2.15 -9.63
CA THR A 106 13.32 -2.63 -8.57
C THR A 106 12.07 -1.76 -8.51
N PRO A 107 10.93 -2.25 -9.00
CA PRO A 107 9.69 -1.50 -8.90
C PRO A 107 9.29 -1.34 -7.43
N TRP A 108 8.75 -0.17 -7.09
CA TRP A 108 8.24 0.12 -5.74
C TRP A 108 7.20 -0.92 -5.31
N PHE A 109 7.25 -1.30 -4.03
CA PHE A 109 6.26 -2.14 -3.38
C PHE A 109 6.08 -1.66 -1.93
N PRO A 110 4.86 -1.78 -1.37
CA PRO A 110 4.58 -1.46 0.02
C PRO A 110 5.48 -2.28 0.95
N ARG A 111 6.03 -1.65 1.99
CA ARG A 111 6.87 -2.33 3.00
C ARG A 111 6.13 -2.53 4.31
N HIS A 112 5.13 -1.70 4.56
CA HIS A 112 4.22 -1.80 5.69
C HIS A 112 2.77 -1.81 5.22
N ALA A 113 1.88 -2.43 5.99
CA ALA A 113 0.46 -2.50 5.63
C ALA A 113 -0.19 -1.10 5.49
N ILE A 114 0.32 -0.09 6.20
CA ILE A 114 -0.10 1.31 6.04
C ILE A 114 0.23 1.87 4.65
N ASP A 115 1.28 1.37 3.99
CA ASP A 115 1.65 1.82 2.63
C ASP A 115 0.60 1.39 1.59
N LEU A 116 -0.27 0.42 1.91
CA LEU A 116 -1.41 0.02 1.07
C LEU A 116 -2.43 1.15 0.91
N ASP A 117 -2.41 2.18 1.77
CA ASP A 117 -3.20 3.40 1.58
C ASP A 117 -2.87 4.13 0.26
N ASN A 118 -1.68 3.87 -0.30
CA ASN A 118 -1.22 4.43 -1.57
C ASN A 118 -1.45 3.48 -2.76
N CYS A 119 -1.98 2.27 -2.54
CA CYS A 119 -2.21 1.24 -3.55
C CYS A 119 -3.67 1.23 -4.07
N ASN A 120 -4.18 2.40 -4.46
CA ASN A 120 -5.57 2.58 -4.92
C ASN A 120 -5.70 2.82 -6.43
N HIS A 121 -4.75 2.33 -7.23
CA HIS A 121 -4.78 2.56 -8.69
C HIS A 121 -5.88 1.71 -9.33
N LEU A 122 -6.97 2.38 -9.75
CA LEU A 122 -8.15 1.73 -10.33
C LEU A 122 -8.01 1.48 -11.84
N MET A 123 -8.55 0.35 -12.32
CA MET A 123 -8.74 0.07 -13.74
C MET A 123 -10.00 0.74 -14.28
N THR A 124 -9.97 1.18 -15.55
CA THR A 124 -10.96 2.11 -16.13
C THR A 124 -12.26 1.50 -16.68
N ASN A 125 -12.59 0.22 -16.43
CA ASN A 125 -13.76 -0.43 -17.05
C ASN A 125 -14.67 -1.14 -16.02
N HIS A 126 -15.89 -0.63 -15.83
CA HIS A 126 -16.93 -1.25 -14.98
C HIS A 126 -18.23 -1.54 -15.79
N PRO A 127 -18.77 -2.77 -15.75
CA PRO A 127 -20.08 -3.10 -16.31
C PRO A 127 -21.21 -2.60 -15.41
N GLY A 128 -22.23 -1.95 -15.99
CA GLY A 128 -23.35 -1.32 -15.27
C GLY A 128 -23.72 0.10 -15.76
N PHE A 129 -23.29 0.48 -16.97
CA PHE A 129 -23.36 1.87 -17.43
C PHE A 129 -24.80 2.36 -17.67
N ALA A 130 -25.85 1.55 -17.84
CA ALA A 130 -27.16 2.10 -18.22
C ALA A 130 -28.01 2.69 -17.07
N ASP A 131 -27.79 2.26 -15.83
CA ASP A 131 -28.67 2.62 -14.69
C ASP A 131 -28.09 3.76 -13.83
N LYS A 132 -28.81 4.87 -13.76
CA LYS A 132 -28.40 6.06 -13.01
C LYS A 132 -28.42 5.84 -11.50
N LEU A 133 -29.45 5.19 -10.95
CA LEU A 133 -29.56 4.93 -9.51
C LEU A 133 -28.48 3.95 -9.06
N TYR A 134 -28.20 2.93 -9.87
CA TYR A 134 -27.12 2.00 -9.62
C TYR A 134 -25.75 2.69 -9.62
N ARG A 135 -25.49 3.61 -10.56
CA ARG A 135 -24.24 4.39 -10.59
C ARG A 135 -24.07 5.28 -9.38
N GLU A 136 -25.13 5.98 -8.97
CA GLU A 136 -25.12 6.83 -7.77
C GLU A 136 -24.85 5.99 -6.52
N ARG A 137 -25.51 4.81 -6.40
CA ARG A 137 -25.28 3.87 -5.31
C ARG A 137 -23.84 3.32 -5.29
N ARG A 138 -23.29 2.94 -6.45
CA ARG A 138 -21.89 2.50 -6.61
C ARG A 138 -20.90 3.60 -6.23
N LYS A 139 -21.17 4.85 -6.64
CA LYS A 139 -20.33 6.00 -6.29
C LYS A 139 -20.30 6.22 -4.78
N HIS A 140 -21.45 6.16 -4.12
CA HIS A 140 -21.54 6.29 -2.67
C HIS A 140 -20.73 5.21 -1.93
N ILE A 141 -20.86 3.93 -2.34
CA ILE A 141 -20.08 2.84 -1.74
C ILE A 141 -18.57 3.01 -2.02
N ALA A 142 -18.20 3.49 -3.21
CA ALA A 142 -16.81 3.78 -3.55
C ALA A 142 -16.22 4.93 -2.72
N GLU A 143 -16.98 6.00 -2.48
CA GLU A 143 -16.58 7.12 -1.61
C GLU A 143 -16.31 6.66 -0.17
N ILE A 144 -17.15 5.75 0.36
CA ILE A 144 -16.93 5.10 1.65
C ILE A 144 -15.60 4.32 1.67
N ALA A 145 -15.31 3.55 0.61
CA ALA A 145 -14.05 2.80 0.51
C ALA A 145 -12.82 3.71 0.40
N PHE A 146 -12.92 4.86 -0.30
CA PHE A 146 -11.82 5.82 -0.42
C PHE A 146 -11.49 6.54 0.89
N ALA A 147 -12.48 6.71 1.78
CA ALA A 147 -12.29 7.35 3.07
C ALA A 147 -11.54 6.46 4.07
N TYR A 148 -11.47 5.15 3.84
CA TYR A 148 -10.81 4.21 4.73
C TYR A 148 -9.28 4.40 4.78
N LYS A 149 -8.72 4.34 6.00
CA LYS A 149 -7.28 4.31 6.26
C LYS A 149 -6.91 3.06 7.05
N TYR A 150 -5.70 2.55 6.82
CA TYR A 150 -5.22 1.39 7.56
C TYR A 150 -5.21 1.66 9.07
N GLY A 151 -5.87 0.78 9.84
CA GLY A 151 -6.00 0.88 11.29
C GLY A 151 -7.37 1.38 11.76
N ASP A 152 -8.14 2.04 10.88
CA ASP A 152 -9.52 2.40 11.17
C ASP A 152 -10.44 1.17 11.06
N PRO A 153 -11.59 1.16 11.75
CA PRO A 153 -12.63 0.16 11.50
C PRO A 153 -13.17 0.30 10.08
N ILE A 154 -13.48 -0.82 9.43
CA ILE A 154 -14.06 -0.80 8.09
C ILE A 154 -15.46 -0.18 8.16
N PRO A 155 -15.78 0.82 7.34
CA PRO A 155 -17.06 1.51 7.42
C PRO A 155 -18.27 0.59 7.18
N PHE A 156 -19.34 0.86 7.91
CA PHE A 156 -20.62 0.16 7.77
C PHE A 156 -21.36 0.61 6.51
N ILE A 157 -21.98 -0.34 5.80
CA ILE A 157 -22.86 -0.06 4.65
C ILE A 157 -24.28 -0.48 4.99
N SER A 158 -25.21 0.48 4.94
CA SER A 158 -26.64 0.20 5.04
C SER A 158 -27.17 -0.29 3.69
N TYR A 159 -27.18 -1.61 3.48
CA TYR A 159 -27.71 -2.23 2.27
C TYR A 159 -29.24 -2.11 2.19
N THR A 160 -29.76 -1.90 0.98
CA THR A 160 -31.20 -1.83 0.73
C THR A 160 -31.84 -3.22 0.76
N GLU A 161 -33.16 -3.27 0.90
CA GLU A 161 -33.91 -4.52 0.80
C GLU A 161 -33.70 -5.22 -0.55
N SER A 162 -33.61 -4.46 -1.65
CA SER A 162 -33.34 -4.99 -2.98
C SER A 162 -31.92 -5.59 -3.10
N GLU A 163 -30.92 -4.98 -2.47
CA GLU A 163 -29.55 -5.49 -2.40
C GLU A 163 -29.51 -6.81 -1.59
N ASN A 164 -30.15 -6.84 -0.42
CA ASN A 164 -30.24 -8.06 0.40
C ASN A 164 -31.04 -9.18 -0.28
N ALA A 165 -32.13 -8.85 -0.99
CA ALA A 165 -32.88 -9.83 -1.77
C ALA A 165 -32.06 -10.41 -2.94
N THR A 166 -31.20 -9.59 -3.55
CA THR A 166 -30.27 -10.05 -4.58
C THR A 166 -29.23 -11.01 -4.00
N TRP A 167 -28.66 -10.65 -2.84
CA TRP A 167 -27.76 -11.51 -2.08
C TRP A 167 -28.40 -12.86 -1.75
N GLN A 168 -29.63 -12.86 -1.22
CA GLN A 168 -30.35 -14.07 -0.86
C GLN A 168 -30.46 -15.05 -2.02
N ARG A 169 -30.87 -14.58 -3.21
CA ARG A 169 -31.00 -15.45 -4.39
C ARG A 169 -29.68 -16.10 -4.80
N VAL A 170 -28.58 -15.33 -4.76
CA VAL A 170 -27.25 -15.85 -5.08
C VAL A 170 -26.79 -16.83 -4.00
N PHE A 171 -26.99 -16.49 -2.73
CA PHE A 171 -26.61 -17.30 -1.59
C PHE A 171 -27.27 -18.68 -1.62
N ASP A 172 -28.58 -18.73 -1.84
CA ASP A 172 -29.36 -19.97 -1.92
C ASP A 172 -28.89 -20.85 -3.09
N THR A 173 -28.58 -20.23 -4.24
CA THR A 173 -28.05 -20.94 -5.41
C THR A 173 -26.67 -21.54 -5.14
N VAL A 174 -25.77 -20.77 -4.48
CA VAL A 174 -24.43 -21.24 -4.11
C VAL A 174 -24.53 -22.38 -3.10
N LEU A 175 -25.42 -22.29 -2.11
CA LEU A 175 -25.66 -23.35 -1.14
C LEU A 175 -26.07 -24.68 -1.79
N ASP A 176 -26.99 -24.65 -2.76
CA ASP A 176 -27.44 -25.85 -3.47
C ASP A 176 -26.31 -26.53 -4.28
N LEU A 177 -25.44 -25.72 -4.89
CA LEU A 177 -24.33 -26.21 -5.72
C LEU A 177 -23.09 -26.65 -4.90
N MET A 178 -22.91 -26.09 -3.70
CA MET A 178 -21.70 -26.26 -2.89
C MET A 178 -21.33 -27.73 -2.59
N PRO A 179 -22.26 -28.65 -2.25
CA PRO A 179 -21.90 -30.03 -1.93
C PRO A 179 -21.17 -30.75 -3.06
N LYS A 180 -21.58 -30.49 -4.31
CA LYS A 180 -21.09 -31.14 -5.52
C LYS A 180 -19.81 -30.50 -6.06
N HIS A 181 -19.66 -29.19 -5.92
CA HIS A 181 -18.64 -28.42 -6.65
C HIS A 181 -17.54 -27.83 -5.77
N ALA A 182 -17.76 -27.67 -4.46
CA ALA A 182 -16.78 -27.04 -3.57
C ALA A 182 -15.83 -28.05 -2.91
N CYS A 183 -14.58 -27.65 -2.72
CA CYS A 183 -13.59 -28.40 -1.97
C CYS A 183 -13.95 -28.49 -0.48
N LYS A 184 -13.29 -29.39 0.26
CA LYS A 184 -13.55 -29.62 1.68
C LYS A 184 -13.22 -28.39 2.54
N GLU A 185 -12.16 -27.65 2.19
CA GLU A 185 -11.71 -26.45 2.89
C GLU A 185 -12.75 -25.33 2.78
N TYR A 186 -13.30 -25.12 1.59
CA TYR A 186 -14.36 -24.14 1.36
C TYR A 186 -15.59 -24.46 2.20
N LYS A 187 -16.06 -25.71 2.18
CA LYS A 187 -17.23 -26.16 2.97
C LYS A 187 -17.00 -25.97 4.47
N ALA A 188 -15.82 -26.33 4.96
CA ALA A 188 -15.48 -26.18 6.38
C ALA A 188 -15.42 -24.70 6.80
N ALA A 189 -14.84 -23.83 5.97
CA ALA A 189 -14.78 -22.39 6.25
C ALA A 189 -16.16 -21.74 6.18
N PHE A 190 -16.96 -22.10 5.17
CA PHE A 190 -18.32 -21.60 5.00
C PHE A 190 -19.20 -21.93 6.21
N ASN A 191 -19.18 -23.18 6.68
CA ASN A 191 -19.94 -23.59 7.87
C ASN A 191 -19.57 -22.75 9.11
N LYS A 192 -18.28 -22.49 9.35
CA LYS A 192 -17.84 -21.64 10.48
C LYS A 192 -18.35 -20.20 10.36
N LEU A 193 -18.43 -19.66 9.14
CA LEU A 193 -18.98 -18.32 8.89
C LEU A 193 -20.50 -18.27 9.13
N GLN A 194 -21.22 -19.37 8.88
CA GLN A 194 -22.65 -19.47 9.20
C GLN A 194 -22.87 -19.63 10.71
N GLU A 195 -22.08 -20.48 11.37
CA GLU A 195 -22.12 -20.65 12.84
C GLU A 195 -21.84 -19.34 13.58
N ALA A 196 -21.04 -18.46 12.99
CA ALA A 196 -20.75 -17.13 13.51
C ALA A 196 -21.80 -16.05 13.15
N ASP A 197 -22.90 -16.40 12.49
CA ASP A 197 -23.96 -15.48 12.01
C ASP A 197 -23.44 -14.39 11.04
N ILE A 198 -22.32 -14.66 10.35
CA ILE A 198 -21.74 -13.75 9.37
C ILE A 198 -22.35 -14.02 8.00
N PHE A 199 -22.36 -15.29 7.56
CA PHE A 199 -22.94 -15.70 6.28
C PHE A 199 -24.37 -16.20 6.46
N VAL A 200 -25.32 -15.29 6.25
CA VAL A 200 -26.76 -15.57 6.34
C VAL A 200 -27.46 -15.24 5.03
N PRO A 201 -28.55 -15.92 4.68
CA PRO A 201 -29.24 -15.70 3.40
C PRO A 201 -29.92 -14.33 3.31
N HIS A 202 -30.39 -13.77 4.43
CA HIS A 202 -31.27 -12.60 4.42
C HIS A 202 -30.55 -11.24 4.54
N ARG A 203 -29.21 -11.24 4.68
CA ARG A 203 -28.42 -10.01 4.88
C ARG A 203 -27.02 -10.16 4.31
N ILE A 204 -26.56 -9.13 3.59
CA ILE A 204 -25.17 -9.03 3.15
C ILE A 204 -24.27 -8.82 4.38
N PRO A 205 -23.20 -9.63 4.56
CA PRO A 205 -22.25 -9.45 5.67
C PRO A 205 -21.56 -8.09 5.61
N GLN A 206 -21.30 -7.49 6.77
CA GLN A 206 -20.43 -6.32 6.84
C GLN A 206 -18.97 -6.76 6.74
N LEU A 207 -18.17 -5.98 6.01
CA LEU A 207 -16.78 -6.33 5.74
C LEU A 207 -15.94 -6.36 7.02
N GLU A 208 -16.27 -5.53 8.01
CA GLU A 208 -15.63 -5.51 9.34
C GLU A 208 -15.79 -6.85 10.07
N ASP A 209 -17.00 -7.42 10.09
CA ASP A 209 -17.27 -8.71 10.75
C ASP A 209 -16.47 -9.84 10.10
N VAL A 210 -16.42 -9.86 8.76
CA VAL A 210 -15.64 -10.85 8.01
C VAL A 210 -14.14 -10.65 8.24
N SER A 211 -13.65 -9.39 8.25
CA SER A 211 -12.25 -9.06 8.53
C SER A 211 -11.83 -9.51 9.92
N ASN A 212 -12.67 -9.28 10.93
CA ASN A 212 -12.44 -9.70 12.31
C ASN A 212 -12.41 -11.22 12.44
N PHE A 213 -13.31 -11.92 11.74
CA PHE A 213 -13.32 -13.37 11.68
C PHE A 213 -12.03 -13.92 11.06
N LEU A 214 -11.62 -13.40 9.90
CA LEU A 214 -10.39 -13.85 9.21
C LEU A 214 -9.15 -13.56 10.06
N ARG A 215 -9.07 -12.39 10.68
CA ARG A 215 -7.92 -12.01 11.52
C ARG A 215 -7.72 -12.98 12.67
N LYS A 216 -8.82 -13.40 13.32
CA LYS A 216 -8.79 -14.36 14.42
C LYS A 216 -8.33 -15.77 14.00
N HIS A 217 -8.61 -16.17 12.76
CA HIS A 217 -8.37 -17.56 12.31
C HIS A 217 -7.07 -17.74 11.53
N THR A 218 -6.65 -16.75 10.74
CA THR A 218 -5.50 -16.87 9.84
C THR A 218 -4.59 -15.64 9.83
N GLY A 219 -4.97 -14.56 10.54
CA GLY A 219 -4.26 -13.28 10.48
C GLY A 219 -4.64 -12.41 9.28
N PHE A 220 -5.38 -12.94 8.30
CA PHE A 220 -5.84 -12.14 7.15
C PHE A 220 -6.79 -11.03 7.58
N THR A 221 -6.70 -9.89 6.93
CA THR A 221 -7.64 -8.77 7.10
C THR A 221 -8.21 -8.36 5.76
N LEU A 222 -9.38 -7.74 5.78
CA LEU A 222 -9.99 -7.18 4.58
C LEU A 222 -9.77 -5.67 4.54
N ARG A 223 -9.63 -5.16 3.31
CA ARG A 223 -9.52 -3.75 3.02
C ARG A 223 -10.61 -3.40 1.99
N PRO A 224 -11.45 -2.38 2.22
CA PRO A 224 -12.43 -1.97 1.24
C PRO A 224 -11.73 -1.41 0.00
N ALA A 225 -12.13 -1.87 -1.19
CA ALA A 225 -11.61 -1.40 -2.47
C ALA A 225 -12.74 -0.72 -3.26
N ALA A 226 -12.49 0.50 -3.74
CA ALA A 226 -13.47 1.28 -4.50
C ALA A 226 -13.77 0.68 -5.90
N GLY A 227 -12.89 -0.18 -6.41
CA GLY A 227 -13.02 -0.82 -7.72
C GLY A 227 -11.89 -1.81 -7.99
N LEU A 228 -11.68 -2.12 -9.26
CA LEU A 228 -10.63 -3.03 -9.70
C LEU A 228 -9.25 -2.39 -9.53
N LEU A 229 -8.41 -2.95 -8.65
CA LEU A 229 -7.02 -2.55 -8.51
C LEU A 229 -6.16 -3.09 -9.66
N THR A 230 -5.02 -2.44 -9.92
CA THR A 230 -3.99 -3.04 -10.77
C THR A 230 -3.52 -4.38 -10.17
N ALA A 231 -3.09 -5.31 -11.02
CA ALA A 231 -2.56 -6.60 -10.57
C ALA A 231 -1.39 -6.43 -9.58
N ARG A 232 -0.55 -5.41 -9.77
CA ARG A 232 0.57 -5.09 -8.86
C ARG A 232 0.06 -4.74 -7.47
N ASP A 233 -0.85 -3.79 -7.36
CA ASP A 233 -1.37 -3.32 -6.07
C ASP A 233 -2.14 -4.42 -5.33
N PHE A 234 -2.94 -5.19 -6.07
CA PHE A 234 -3.67 -6.32 -5.51
C PHE A 234 -2.71 -7.38 -4.95
N LEU A 235 -1.72 -7.83 -5.75
CA LEU A 235 -0.77 -8.85 -5.31
C LEU A 235 0.13 -8.36 -4.17
N ALA A 236 0.51 -7.07 -4.19
CA ALA A 236 1.26 -6.47 -3.10
C ALA A 236 0.47 -6.46 -1.78
N SER A 237 -0.85 -6.31 -1.85
CA SER A 237 -1.73 -6.36 -0.68
C SER A 237 -1.79 -7.76 -0.04
N LEU A 238 -1.59 -8.83 -0.82
CA LEU A 238 -1.59 -10.22 -0.31
C LEU A 238 -0.32 -10.60 0.47
N ALA A 239 0.70 -9.73 0.47
CA ALA A 239 1.94 -9.95 1.22
C ALA A 239 1.84 -9.57 2.71
N PHE A 240 0.70 -9.01 3.14
CA PHE A 240 0.41 -8.54 4.50
C PHE A 240 -0.81 -9.27 5.07
#